data_AF-A0A9Q0FZE2-F1
#
_entry.id   AF-A0A9Q0FZE2-F1
#
_cell.length_a   1.000
_cell.length_b   1.000
_cell.length_c   1.000
_cell.angle_alpha   90.00
_cell.angle_beta   90.00
_cell.angle_gamma   90.00
#
_symmetry.space_group_name_H-M   'P 1'
#
loop_
_entity.id
_entity.type
_entity.pdbx_description
1 polymer ?
#
loop_
_entity_poly.entity_id
_entity_poly.type
_entity_poly.pdbx_seq_one_letter_code
_entity_poly.pdbx_strand_id
1 'polypeptide(L)'
;MRNLFSYCIPSSSSSVGHLTFGGPVPANTKFTPSKPKNQFFSSRYFVNITAVSVGGRKLDIDESIFTDSGTIIDSGTVLSKMQPGVHYRISQAFKELMKDYPLTDGYSIQDTPCYDLRGYDTIEIPKISFFFQGGVEVQIPPSGILFPIDGLEKVCLAFESIGGDEDDALTASLGTAQLRTYTVVVDAGKGRVGFAAGGCN
;
A
#
# COMPACT_ATOMS: atom_id res chain seq x y z
N MET A 1 17.84 10.35 -23.19
CA MET A 1 16.91 10.67 -22.08
C MET A 1 16.96 9.55 -21.06
N ARG A 2 16.89 9.84 -19.75
CA ARG A 2 16.78 8.79 -18.73
C ARG A 2 15.38 8.18 -18.81
N ASN A 3 15.29 6.87 -19.00
CA ASN A 3 14.01 6.16 -19.01
C ASN A 3 13.55 5.90 -17.56
N LEU A 4 13.17 6.99 -16.88
CA LEU A 4 12.65 6.95 -15.53
C LEU A 4 11.70 8.12 -15.28
N PHE A 5 10.77 7.95 -14.35
CA PHE A 5 9.98 9.04 -13.77
C PHE A 5 9.80 8.81 -12.28
N SER A 6 9.41 9.85 -11.56
CA SER A 6 9.13 9.77 -10.13
C SER A 6 7.92 10.61 -9.77
N TYR A 7 7.15 10.16 -8.79
CA TYR A 7 6.03 10.93 -8.26
C TYR A 7 5.94 10.81 -6.75
N CYS A 8 5.29 11.79 -6.13
CA CYS A 8 4.90 11.74 -4.72
C CYS A 8 3.47 12.23 -4.58
N ILE A 9 2.65 11.42 -3.90
CA ILE A 9 1.27 11.77 -3.57
C ILE A 9 1.26 12.36 -2.15
N PRO A 10 0.73 13.58 -1.94
CA PRO A 10 0.73 14.24 -0.65
C PRO A 10 -0.21 13.55 0.34
N SER A 11 -0.02 13.80 1.64
CA SER A 11 -0.90 13.22 2.68
C SER A 11 -2.28 13.86 2.73
N SER A 12 -2.42 15.09 2.22
CA SER A 12 -3.68 15.83 2.15
C SER A 12 -3.91 16.47 0.77
N SER A 13 -5.17 16.79 0.46
CA SER A 13 -5.53 17.52 -0.77
C SER A 13 -5.10 18.99 -0.76
N SER A 14 -4.76 19.54 0.41
CA SER A 14 -4.24 20.90 0.56
C SER A 14 -2.73 21.02 0.31
N SER A 15 -2.03 19.90 0.24
CA SER A 15 -0.59 19.83 -0.02
C SER A 15 -0.30 19.54 -1.48
N VAL A 16 0.91 19.91 -1.93
CA VAL A 16 1.34 19.78 -3.33
C VAL A 16 2.24 18.56 -3.50
N GLY A 17 1.81 17.62 -4.34
CA GLY A 17 2.63 16.50 -4.81
C GLY A 17 3.49 16.87 -6.01
N HIS A 18 4.14 15.88 -6.62
CA HIS A 18 4.90 16.09 -7.84
C HIS A 18 4.87 14.87 -8.77
N LEU A 19 5.13 15.12 -10.05
CA LEU A 19 5.47 14.12 -11.07
C LEU A 19 6.63 14.68 -11.88
N THR A 20 7.69 13.89 -12.05
CA THR A 20 8.92 14.33 -12.70
C THR A 20 9.41 13.27 -13.66
N PHE A 21 9.63 13.64 -14.92
CA PHE A 21 10.17 12.75 -15.94
C PHE A 21 11.68 12.98 -16.11
N GLY A 22 12.48 11.91 -16.10
CA GLY A 22 13.92 11.96 -16.32
C GLY A 22 14.74 12.66 -15.22
N GLY A 23 14.12 12.95 -14.07
CA GLY A 23 14.71 13.73 -12.98
C GLY A 23 15.84 13.03 -12.20
N PRO A 24 16.38 13.70 -11.18
CA PRO A 24 17.29 13.07 -10.23
C PRO A 24 16.56 12.03 -9.36
N VAL A 25 17.29 11.01 -8.91
CA VAL A 25 16.81 10.01 -7.95
C VAL A 25 17.22 10.47 -6.55
N PRO A 26 16.30 10.53 -5.57
CA PRO A 26 16.66 10.83 -4.18
C PRO A 26 17.74 9.88 -3.63
N ALA A 27 18.69 10.41 -2.86
CA ALA A 27 19.81 9.61 -2.34
C ALA A 27 19.37 8.48 -1.38
N ASN A 28 18.24 8.67 -0.71
CA ASN A 28 17.65 7.71 0.22
C ASN A 28 16.75 6.66 -0.46
N THR A 29 16.61 6.67 -1.79
CA THR A 29 15.76 5.71 -2.51
C THR A 29 16.26 4.28 -2.33
N LYS A 30 15.37 3.37 -1.92
CA LYS A 30 15.59 1.93 -1.85
C LYS A 30 14.91 1.26 -3.02
N PHE A 31 15.68 0.51 -3.82
CA PHE A 31 15.19 -0.11 -5.04
C PHE A 31 14.88 -1.60 -4.86
N THR A 32 13.77 -2.02 -5.45
CA THR A 32 13.38 -3.42 -5.63
C THR A 32 13.31 -3.74 -7.13
N PRO A 33 13.65 -4.97 -7.56
CA PRO A 33 13.48 -5.38 -8.95
C PRO A 33 12.04 -5.21 -9.42
N SER A 34 11.87 -4.73 -10.65
CA SER A 34 10.58 -4.62 -11.32
C SER A 34 10.65 -5.32 -12.67
N LYS A 35 9.88 -6.39 -12.81
CA LYS A 35 9.82 -7.19 -14.04
C LYS A 35 8.36 -7.39 -14.43
N PRO A 36 7.96 -7.05 -15.66
CA PRO A 36 6.65 -7.46 -16.18
C PRO A 36 6.48 -8.96 -16.03
N LYS A 37 5.38 -9.38 -15.41
CA LYS A 37 5.05 -10.80 -15.19
C LYS A 37 4.29 -11.41 -16.36
N ASN A 38 3.64 -10.57 -17.15
CA ASN A 38 2.88 -10.96 -18.33
C ASN A 38 3.05 -9.89 -19.43
N GLN A 39 3.21 -10.33 -20.68
CA GLN A 39 3.25 -9.46 -21.85
C GLN A 39 2.00 -8.57 -22.00
N PHE A 40 0.82 -9.07 -21.58
CA PHE A 40 -0.44 -8.33 -21.58
C PHE A 40 -0.45 -7.19 -20.55
N PHE A 41 0.39 -7.26 -19.53
CA PHE A 41 0.58 -6.20 -18.51
C PHE A 41 1.96 -5.54 -18.63
N SER A 42 2.58 -5.55 -19.82
CA SER A 42 3.91 -4.99 -20.06
C SER A 42 4.03 -3.49 -19.77
N SER A 43 2.90 -2.76 -19.75
CA SER A 43 2.83 -1.34 -19.37
C SER A 43 2.71 -1.10 -17.86
N ARG A 44 2.54 -2.14 -17.04
CA ARG A 44 2.38 -2.03 -15.59
C ARG A 44 3.71 -2.24 -14.86
N TYR A 45 3.83 -1.61 -13.70
CA TYR A 45 5.01 -1.71 -12.84
C TYR A 45 4.77 -2.75 -11.76
N PHE A 46 5.45 -3.89 -11.87
CA PHE A 46 5.33 -4.99 -10.92
C PHE A 46 6.49 -4.96 -9.93
N VAL A 47 6.18 -5.21 -8.66
CA VAL A 47 7.14 -5.48 -7.59
C VAL A 47 6.74 -6.77 -6.88
N ASN A 48 7.67 -7.41 -6.20
CA ASN A 48 7.35 -8.61 -5.41
C ASN A 48 7.35 -8.26 -3.93
N ILE A 49 6.19 -8.36 -3.29
CA ILE A 49 6.10 -8.41 -1.83
C ILE A 49 6.59 -9.79 -1.37
N THR A 50 7.31 -9.81 -0.25
CA THR A 50 7.89 -11.01 0.39
C THR A 50 7.36 -11.21 1.80
N ALA A 51 6.90 -10.13 2.44
CA ALA A 51 6.18 -10.21 3.70
C ALA A 51 5.33 -8.95 3.91
N VAL A 52 4.31 -9.09 4.76
CA VAL A 52 3.56 -7.98 5.34
C VAL A 52 3.69 -8.09 6.85
N SER A 53 3.95 -6.97 7.54
CA SER A 53 3.88 -6.94 9.00
C SER A 53 2.78 -6.01 9.50
N VAL A 54 2.16 -6.39 10.60
CA VAL A 54 1.20 -5.57 11.36
C VAL A 54 1.66 -5.55 12.81
N GLY A 55 1.79 -4.35 13.40
CA GLY A 55 2.32 -4.17 14.76
C GLY A 55 3.78 -4.64 14.92
N GLY A 56 4.57 -4.64 13.84
CA GLY A 56 5.95 -5.14 13.84
C GLY A 56 6.09 -6.66 13.76
N ARG A 57 4.99 -7.42 13.71
CA ARG A 57 5.00 -8.87 13.51
C ARG A 57 4.70 -9.20 12.06
N LYS A 58 5.58 -9.96 11.39
CA LYS A 58 5.31 -10.51 10.06
C LYS A 58 4.14 -11.48 10.13
N LEU A 59 3.19 -11.33 9.23
CA LEU A 59 2.04 -12.21 9.10
C LEU A 59 2.46 -13.54 8.46
N ASP A 60 1.76 -14.61 8.84
CA ASP A 60 1.91 -15.92 8.21
C ASP A 60 1.16 -15.94 6.87
N ILE A 61 1.86 -15.48 5.83
CA ILE A 61 1.40 -15.39 4.45
C ILE A 61 2.53 -15.95 3.59
N ASP A 62 2.21 -16.95 2.77
CA ASP A 62 3.16 -17.50 1.81
C ASP A 62 3.53 -16.41 0.77
N GLU A 63 4.83 -16.14 0.61
CA GLU A 63 5.28 -15.11 -0.33
C GLU A 63 4.92 -15.43 -1.79
N SER A 64 4.70 -16.70 -2.13
CA SER A 64 4.26 -17.14 -3.47
C SER A 64 2.98 -16.45 -3.94
N ILE A 65 2.07 -16.12 -3.00
CA ILE A 65 0.84 -15.37 -3.30
C ILE A 65 1.16 -14.04 -3.99
N PHE A 66 2.25 -13.38 -3.60
CA PHE A 66 2.70 -12.14 -4.22
C PHE A 66 3.71 -12.40 -5.33
N THR A 67 4.62 -13.36 -5.20
CA THR A 67 5.72 -13.51 -6.16
C THR A 67 5.34 -14.20 -7.45
N ASP A 68 4.27 -15.00 -7.47
CA ASP A 68 3.84 -15.72 -8.68
C ASP A 68 3.25 -14.74 -9.69
N SER A 69 2.23 -13.99 -9.28
CA SER A 69 1.57 -12.97 -10.12
C SER A 69 2.25 -11.59 -10.09
N GLY A 70 3.05 -11.31 -9.06
CA GLY A 70 3.57 -9.97 -8.78
C GLY A 70 2.52 -9.04 -8.16
N THR A 71 2.99 -7.93 -7.62
CA THR A 71 2.16 -6.84 -7.09
C THR A 71 2.28 -5.61 -7.98
N ILE A 72 1.16 -5.01 -8.35
CA ILE A 72 1.16 -3.81 -9.20
C ILE A 72 1.32 -2.56 -8.34
N ILE A 73 2.19 -1.64 -8.75
CA ILE A 73 2.14 -0.25 -8.25
C ILE A 73 1.08 0.49 -9.06
N ASP A 74 -0.03 0.83 -8.41
CA ASP A 74 -1.22 1.34 -9.08
C ASP A 74 -1.57 2.76 -8.61
N SER A 75 -1.13 3.75 -9.39
CA SER A 75 -1.51 5.13 -9.16
C SER A 75 -2.98 5.44 -9.52
N GLY A 76 -3.69 4.49 -10.16
CA GLY A 76 -5.08 4.63 -10.58
C GLY A 76 -6.10 4.24 -9.51
N THR A 77 -5.66 3.65 -8.39
CA THR A 77 -6.52 3.27 -7.25
C THR A 77 -6.12 4.00 -5.97
N VAL A 78 -7.10 4.28 -5.12
CA VAL A 78 -6.87 4.94 -3.83
C VAL A 78 -6.36 3.94 -2.81
N LEU A 79 -7.12 2.87 -2.58
CA LEU A 79 -6.82 1.83 -1.60
C LEU A 79 -6.09 0.67 -2.26
N SER A 80 -5.17 0.06 -1.53
CA SER A 80 -4.53 -1.18 -1.97
C SER A 80 -5.54 -2.32 -1.95
N LYS A 81 -5.53 -3.12 -3.00
CA LYS A 81 -6.36 -4.32 -3.10
C LYS A 81 -5.50 -5.55 -2.87
N MET A 82 -6.02 -6.49 -2.10
CA MET A 82 -5.32 -7.74 -1.75
C MET A 82 -6.24 -8.93 -1.98
N GLN A 83 -5.68 -10.07 -2.37
CA GLN A 83 -6.43 -11.32 -2.41
C GLN A 83 -7.14 -11.55 -1.06
N PRO A 84 -8.39 -12.09 -1.05
CA PRO A 84 -9.20 -12.21 0.17
C PRO A 84 -8.48 -12.80 1.39
N GLY A 85 -7.66 -13.85 1.19
CA GLY A 85 -6.89 -14.46 2.29
C GLY A 85 -5.86 -13.51 2.90
N VAL A 86 -5.16 -12.73 2.09
CA VAL A 86 -4.19 -11.72 2.54
C VAL A 86 -4.89 -10.58 3.27
N HIS A 87 -5.97 -10.06 2.67
CA HIS A 87 -6.79 -9.00 3.29
C HIS A 87 -7.30 -9.44 4.67
N TYR A 88 -7.85 -10.66 4.77
CA TYR A 88 -8.32 -11.22 6.03
C TYR A 88 -7.21 -11.27 7.10
N ARG A 89 -6.00 -11.74 6.76
CA ARG A 89 -4.87 -11.82 7.71
C ARG A 89 -4.45 -10.45 8.22
N ILE A 90 -4.39 -9.44 7.34
CA ILE A 90 -4.09 -8.05 7.73
C ILE A 90 -5.20 -7.53 8.64
N SER A 91 -6.45 -7.70 8.24
CA SER A 91 -7.63 -7.24 8.98
C SER A 91 -7.72 -7.85 10.37
N GLN A 92 -7.51 -9.16 10.53
CA GLN A 92 -7.53 -9.80 11.86
C GLN A 92 -6.40 -9.29 12.76
N ALA A 93 -5.16 -9.25 12.28
CA ALA A 93 -4.03 -8.78 13.07
C ALA A 93 -4.20 -7.29 13.47
N PHE A 94 -4.77 -6.48 12.59
CA PHE A 94 -5.07 -5.08 12.88
C PHE A 94 -6.17 -4.95 13.93
N LYS A 95 -7.27 -5.73 13.81
CA LYS A 95 -8.35 -5.78 14.81
C LYS A 95 -7.87 -6.17 16.20
N GLU A 96 -6.98 -7.15 16.30
CA GLU A 96 -6.42 -7.58 17.57
C GLU A 96 -5.67 -6.46 18.29
N LEU A 97 -4.96 -5.61 17.54
CA LEU A 97 -4.18 -4.50 18.09
C LEU A 97 -5.00 -3.24 18.32
N MET A 98 -6.15 -3.10 17.66
CA MET A 98 -7.09 -1.97 17.80
C MET A 98 -8.27 -2.28 18.73
N LYS A 99 -8.17 -3.29 19.58
CA LYS A 99 -9.28 -3.79 20.42
C LYS A 99 -9.86 -2.77 21.41
N ASP A 100 -9.12 -1.71 21.72
CA ASP A 100 -9.52 -0.65 22.66
C ASP A 100 -10.43 0.41 21.98
N TYR A 101 -10.61 0.29 20.67
CA TYR A 101 -11.48 1.15 19.86
C TYR A 101 -12.73 0.37 19.40
N PRO A 102 -13.94 0.94 19.56
CA PRO A 102 -15.17 0.26 19.18
C PRO A 102 -15.26 0.09 17.66
N LEU A 103 -15.64 -1.12 17.23
CA LEU A 103 -15.99 -1.36 15.85
C LEU A 103 -17.35 -0.73 15.51
N THR A 104 -17.47 -0.14 14.33
CA THR A 104 -18.75 0.33 13.78
C THR A 104 -19.40 -0.72 12.91
N ASP A 105 -20.71 -0.61 12.69
CA ASP A 105 -21.42 -1.38 11.67
C ASP A 105 -20.78 -1.14 10.29
N GLY A 106 -20.17 -2.19 9.75
CA GLY A 106 -19.39 -2.15 8.52
C GLY A 106 -20.29 -1.86 7.32
N TYR A 107 -19.93 -0.84 6.54
CA TYR A 107 -20.46 -0.78 5.17
C TYR A 107 -19.81 -1.96 4.45
N SER A 108 -20.62 -2.82 3.85
CA SER A 108 -20.23 -4.14 3.34
C SER A 108 -19.37 -4.02 2.07
N ILE A 109 -18.11 -3.61 2.24
CA ILE A 109 -17.05 -3.95 1.29
C ILE A 109 -16.14 -4.91 2.06
N GLN A 110 -16.55 -6.18 2.05
CA GLN A 110 -15.66 -7.34 2.17
C GLN A 110 -14.80 -7.36 3.45
N ASP A 111 -15.41 -7.47 4.63
CA ASP A 111 -14.71 -7.78 5.90
C ASP A 111 -13.65 -6.77 6.39
N THR A 112 -13.66 -5.55 5.87
CA THR A 112 -12.74 -4.48 6.28
C THR A 112 -13.16 -3.87 7.63
N PRO A 113 -12.30 -3.86 8.67
CA PRO A 113 -12.66 -3.30 9.97
C PRO A 113 -12.74 -1.77 9.93
N CYS A 114 -13.79 -1.24 10.57
CA CYS A 114 -14.02 0.20 10.75
C CYS A 114 -14.29 0.51 12.22
N TYR A 115 -13.82 1.65 12.68
CA TYR A 115 -13.81 2.06 14.08
C TYR A 115 -14.49 3.41 14.26
N ASP A 116 -15.20 3.57 15.38
CA ASP A 116 -15.66 4.87 15.88
C ASP A 116 -14.55 5.42 16.77
N LEU A 117 -13.89 6.45 16.28
CA LEU A 117 -12.76 7.09 16.93
C LEU A 117 -13.15 8.44 17.56
N ARG A 118 -14.45 8.74 17.67
CA ARG A 118 -14.93 9.92 18.40
C ARG A 118 -14.59 9.81 19.89
N GLY A 119 -14.21 10.93 20.49
CA GLY A 119 -13.91 11.00 21.92
C GLY A 119 -12.53 10.44 22.31
N TYR A 120 -11.71 10.02 21.35
CA TYR A 120 -10.32 9.63 21.58
C TYR A 120 -9.38 10.78 21.21
N ASP A 121 -8.64 11.29 22.20
CA ASP A 121 -7.65 12.35 21.98
C ASP A 121 -6.36 11.83 21.32
N THR A 122 -6.03 10.56 21.56
CA THR A 122 -4.86 9.89 20.99
C THR A 122 -5.26 8.51 20.49
N ILE A 123 -4.91 8.24 19.23
CA ILE A 123 -5.21 6.97 18.56
C ILE A 123 -3.87 6.29 18.25
N GLU A 124 -3.63 5.14 18.88
CA GLU A 124 -2.46 4.33 18.64
C GLU A 124 -2.70 3.44 17.41
N ILE A 125 -2.23 3.89 16.25
CA ILE A 125 -2.41 3.17 14.99
C ILE A 125 -1.31 2.10 14.86
N PRO A 126 -1.65 0.80 14.75
CA PRO A 126 -0.66 -0.25 14.51
C PRO A 126 0.11 0.01 13.23
N LYS A 127 1.45 -0.07 13.30
CA LYS A 127 2.31 0.06 12.12
C LYS A 127 2.03 -1.08 11.14
N ILE A 128 1.92 -0.75 9.86
CA ILE A 128 1.89 -1.73 8.76
C ILE A 128 3.09 -1.49 7.86
N SER A 129 3.73 -2.57 7.40
CA SER A 129 4.89 -2.47 6.50
C SER A 129 4.88 -3.56 5.45
N PHE A 130 5.25 -3.17 4.23
CA PHE A 130 5.51 -4.09 3.12
C PHE A 130 7.00 -4.33 3.00
N PHE A 131 7.38 -5.59 2.89
CA PHE A 131 8.74 -6.01 2.59
C PHE A 131 8.79 -6.48 1.15
N PHE A 132 9.62 -5.85 0.33
CA PHE A 132 9.81 -6.22 -1.07
C PHE A 132 11.10 -7.00 -1.27
N GLN A 133 11.14 -7.75 -2.37
CA GLN A 133 12.34 -8.42 -2.84
C GLN A 133 13.55 -7.48 -2.85
N GLY A 134 14.71 -7.98 -2.41
CA GLY A 134 15.91 -7.16 -2.22
C GLY A 134 16.01 -6.51 -0.83
N GLY A 135 15.12 -6.87 0.10
CA GLY A 135 15.19 -6.43 1.50
C GLY A 135 14.73 -4.98 1.70
N VAL A 136 13.87 -4.48 0.80
CA VAL A 136 13.32 -3.12 0.91
C VAL A 136 12.09 -3.15 1.80
N GLU A 137 12.11 -2.38 2.87
CA GLU A 137 10.95 -2.17 3.74
C GLU A 137 10.32 -0.81 3.41
N VAL A 138 9.00 -0.81 3.25
CA VAL A 138 8.17 0.39 3.14
C VAL A 138 7.16 0.37 4.29
N GLN A 139 7.40 1.21 5.28
CA GLN A 139 6.44 1.44 6.37
C GLN A 139 5.36 2.39 5.87
N ILE A 140 4.11 1.94 5.95
CA ILE A 140 2.95 2.71 5.48
C ILE A 140 2.72 3.90 6.43
N PRO A 141 2.51 5.12 5.93
CA PRO A 141 2.17 6.25 6.79
C PRO A 141 0.79 6.04 7.43
N PRO A 142 0.50 6.62 8.60
CA PRO A 142 -0.82 6.49 9.23
C PRO A 142 -2.00 6.89 8.31
N SER A 143 -1.81 7.92 7.48
CA SER A 143 -2.77 8.36 6.46
C SER A 143 -3.00 7.37 5.31
N GLY A 144 -2.22 6.30 5.24
CA GLY A 144 -2.36 5.16 4.34
C GLY A 144 -2.76 3.87 5.04
N ILE A 145 -2.96 3.89 6.37
CA ILE A 145 -3.42 2.74 7.16
C ILE A 145 -4.91 2.89 7.48
N LEU A 146 -5.34 4.10 7.88
CA LEU A 146 -6.72 4.40 8.19
C LEU A 146 -7.29 5.42 7.20
N PHE A 147 -8.51 5.16 6.74
CA PHE A 147 -9.23 5.99 5.78
C PHE A 147 -10.58 6.42 6.38
N PRO A 148 -10.81 7.72 6.60
CA PRO A 148 -12.09 8.21 7.11
C PRO A 148 -13.17 8.10 6.03
N ILE A 149 -14.23 7.36 6.33
CA ILE A 149 -15.42 7.23 5.47
C ILE A 149 -16.48 8.26 5.87
N ASP A 150 -16.67 8.45 7.17
CA ASP A 150 -17.58 9.44 7.73
C ASP A 150 -16.97 10.06 8.99
N GLY A 151 -16.13 11.09 8.78
CA GLY A 151 -15.41 11.76 9.86
C GLY A 151 -14.64 10.79 10.76
N LEU A 152 -14.69 11.06 12.08
CA LEU A 152 -14.17 10.14 13.10
C LEU A 152 -15.19 9.09 13.54
N GLU A 153 -16.46 9.23 13.15
CA GLU A 153 -17.51 8.25 13.47
C GLU A 153 -17.29 6.94 12.75
N LYS A 154 -16.67 6.98 11.55
CA LYS A 154 -16.36 5.78 10.78
C LYS A 154 -15.02 5.92 10.06
N VAL A 155 -13.99 5.30 10.64
CA VAL A 155 -12.64 5.25 10.08
C VAL A 155 -12.26 3.79 9.83
N CYS A 156 -11.99 3.45 8.58
CA CYS A 156 -11.76 2.06 8.15
C CYS A 156 -10.29 1.78 7.86
N LEU A 157 -9.87 0.52 8.04
CA LEU A 157 -8.61 0.04 7.52
C LEU A 157 -8.56 0.26 5.99
N ALA A 158 -7.48 0.86 5.49
CA ALA A 158 -7.37 1.36 4.12
C ALA A 158 -7.01 0.27 3.09
N PHE A 159 -7.55 -0.94 3.24
CA PHE A 159 -7.31 -2.09 2.37
C PHE A 159 -8.62 -2.69 1.89
N GLU A 160 -8.68 -3.03 0.61
CA GLU A 160 -9.83 -3.70 0.00
C GLU A 160 -9.47 -5.15 -0.33
N SER A 161 -10.47 -6.03 -0.29
CA SER A 161 -10.32 -7.36 -0.87
C SER A 161 -10.52 -7.27 -2.38
N ILE A 162 -9.81 -8.10 -3.14
CA ILE A 162 -10.08 -8.29 -4.55
C ILE A 162 -11.44 -9.00 -4.65
N GLY A 163 -12.38 -8.44 -5.41
CA GLY A 163 -13.71 -9.03 -5.65
C GLY A 163 -13.66 -10.13 -6.71
N GLY A 164 -14.64 -11.03 -6.72
CA GLY A 164 -14.68 -12.20 -7.62
C GLY A 164 -14.87 -11.90 -9.12
N ASP A 165 -15.06 -10.63 -9.51
CA ASP A 165 -15.15 -10.18 -10.91
C ASP A 165 -13.85 -9.50 -11.39
N GLU A 166 -12.85 -9.34 -10.52
CA GLU A 166 -11.53 -8.83 -10.91
C GLU A 166 -10.70 -9.97 -11.51
N ASP A 167 -9.88 -9.66 -12.53
CA ASP A 167 -9.01 -10.63 -13.22
C ASP A 167 -8.38 -11.61 -12.23
N ASP A 168 -8.70 -12.91 -12.34
CA ASP A 168 -8.14 -14.01 -11.52
C ASP A 168 -6.60 -14.03 -11.47
N ALA A 169 -5.94 -13.24 -12.32
CA ALA A 169 -4.50 -13.04 -12.36
C ALA A 169 -3.94 -12.02 -11.35
N LEU A 170 -4.76 -11.11 -10.79
CA LEU A 170 -4.30 -10.08 -9.86
C LEU A 170 -4.37 -10.58 -8.41
N THR A 171 -3.22 -10.64 -7.72
CA THR A 171 -3.17 -11.02 -6.31
C THR A 171 -3.00 -9.84 -5.36
N ALA A 172 -2.39 -8.75 -5.83
CA ALA A 172 -2.25 -7.51 -5.08
C ALA A 172 -2.01 -6.29 -5.99
N SER A 173 -2.60 -5.15 -5.61
CA SER A 173 -2.24 -3.82 -6.11
C SER A 173 -2.00 -2.85 -4.96
N LEU A 174 -0.94 -2.05 -5.08
CA LEU A 174 -0.63 -0.99 -4.13
C LEU A 174 -1.21 0.33 -4.63
N GLY A 175 -2.28 0.75 -3.96
CA GLY A 175 -2.95 2.02 -4.20
C GLY A 175 -2.16 3.22 -3.68
N THR A 176 -2.59 4.41 -4.08
CA THR A 176 -1.91 5.66 -3.75
C THR A 176 -1.89 5.97 -2.26
N ALA A 177 -2.89 5.56 -1.49
CA ALA A 177 -2.97 5.85 -0.05
C ALA A 177 -1.78 5.26 0.72
N GLN A 178 -1.39 4.02 0.41
CA GLN A 178 -0.29 3.32 1.09
C GLN A 178 1.09 3.88 0.76
N LEU A 179 1.20 4.62 -0.35
CA LEU A 179 2.44 5.21 -0.84
C LEU A 179 2.47 6.75 -0.72
N ARG A 180 1.52 7.34 0.01
CA ARG A 180 1.55 8.77 0.35
C ARG A 180 2.88 9.13 1.01
N THR A 181 3.36 10.34 0.75
CA THR A 181 4.63 10.92 1.25
C THR A 181 5.91 10.19 0.82
N TYR A 182 5.81 9.09 0.08
CA TYR A 182 6.95 8.48 -0.60
C TYR A 182 7.14 9.08 -1.99
N THR A 183 8.38 9.40 -2.34
CA THR A 183 8.76 9.47 -3.75
C THR A 183 8.87 8.05 -4.28
N VAL A 184 7.91 7.67 -5.13
CA VAL A 184 7.96 6.44 -5.91
C VAL A 184 8.74 6.72 -7.20
N VAL A 185 9.84 6.01 -7.42
CA VAL A 185 10.72 6.14 -8.58
C VAL A 185 10.55 4.92 -9.46
N VAL A 186 10.12 5.10 -10.69
CA VAL A 186 10.06 4.04 -11.69
C VAL A 186 11.24 4.21 -12.63
N ASP A 187 12.25 3.33 -12.51
CA ASP A 187 13.46 3.31 -13.34
C ASP A 187 13.34 2.18 -14.37
N ALA A 188 12.50 2.43 -15.38
CA ALA A 188 12.21 1.46 -16.44
C ALA A 188 13.46 1.07 -17.24
N GLY A 189 14.42 1.99 -17.39
CA GLY A 189 15.71 1.71 -18.02
C GLY A 189 16.55 0.65 -17.28
N LYS A 190 16.29 0.41 -15.99
CA LYS A 190 16.97 -0.60 -15.17
C LYS A 190 16.05 -1.68 -14.62
N GLY A 191 14.77 -1.69 -15.00
CA GLY A 191 13.80 -2.68 -14.52
C GLY A 191 13.69 -2.71 -13.00
N ARG A 192 13.48 -1.55 -12.36
CA ARG A 192 13.38 -1.44 -10.89
C ARG A 192 12.46 -0.31 -10.46
N VAL A 193 11.80 -0.48 -9.32
CA VAL A 193 11.02 0.56 -8.64
C VAL A 193 11.72 0.92 -7.34
N GLY A 194 11.73 2.21 -7.02
CA GLY A 194 12.36 2.77 -5.84
C GLY A 194 11.37 3.49 -4.94
N PHE A 195 11.59 3.40 -3.64
CA PHE A 195 10.81 4.12 -2.63
C PHE A 195 11.75 4.99 -1.80
N ALA A 196 11.44 6.28 -1.68
CA ALA A 196 12.12 7.21 -0.79
C ALA A 196 11.10 7.91 0.11
N ALA A 197 11.22 7.72 1.43
CA ALA A 197 10.35 8.39 2.39
C ALA A 197 10.62 9.91 2.42
N GLY A 198 9.59 10.70 2.75
CA GLY A 198 9.68 12.15 2.88
C GLY A 198 9.79 12.89 1.53
N GLY A 199 9.19 12.34 0.48
CA GLY A 199 9.20 12.92 -0.87
C GLY A 199 8.34 14.18 -1.01
N CYS A 200 7.28 14.27 -0.21
CA CYS A 200 6.35 15.39 -0.14
C CYS A 200 5.57 15.32 1.18
N ASN A 201 4.82 16.38 1.48
CA ASN A 201 3.98 16.47 2.68
C ASN A 201 2.56 16.00 2.41
#